data_AF-A0A8T8D4E6-F1
#
_entry.id   AF-A0A8T8D4E6-F1
#
_cell.length_a   1.000
_cell.length_b   1.000
_cell.length_c   1.000
_cell.angle_alpha   90.00
_cell.angle_beta   90.00
_cell.angle_gamma   90.00
#
_symmetry.space_group_name_H-M   'P 1'
#
loop_
_entity.id
_entity.type
_entity.pdbx_description
1 polymer ?
#
loop_
_entity_poly.entity_id
_entity_poly.type
_entity_poly.pdbx_seq_one_letter_code
_entity_poly.pdbx_strand_id
1 'polypeptide(L)'
;MDAVVLAAGAGTRFRRTAASCPKPLYPLFGVSLVERALRVARQAGCRRVLVVTGYQAEAVERAVLKAGRPWVEVVRAEGWERGNGASLLAVRGRVDGPFLLLMADHLVDPGLVRQALAEAQARRDELLAGGVLLLVDPRLDRVFDLPEATKVRTGDGGRRIEAIGKDLGTFDAVDTGIFVASPALLDELARLAAGSEAAAPVVPGAGPPAGSQDRPGDPLPPAGTETVTLTAAAGRLARRGRLGAVPVTRGWWIDVDDGAALAQARRLLLDHAAASGGDGPVARWLNRRLSRPLSAWLASAGVGPNGATLLAFATTLAGALAFAAGQPWLGGLLCQAGSVLDGCDGEVARLRLEAQPRGAFLDTVLDRYADAAVVAGLATGALAAGAGWGVTLALALAAMAGMPLSALMKDRLQLLRPATGQGAGAAEAAGGPRTGQPGDGSPRTRRFDPMRDDPPWLRWIPGNRDGRYFLICLAGLAAAPLAGLAVVALVSHVLAVGRLLHGWRALALRQE
;
A
#
# COMPACT_ATOMS: atom_id res chain seq x y z
N MET A 1 6.79 -14.22 -13.94
CA MET A 1 8.03 -13.42 -13.97
C MET A 1 8.68 -13.55 -12.60
N ASP A 2 10.01 -13.63 -12.59
CA ASP A 2 10.81 -13.64 -11.37
C ASP A 2 11.07 -12.20 -10.90
N ALA A 3 11.37 -12.03 -9.62
CA ALA A 3 11.83 -10.76 -9.09
C ALA A 3 13.23 -10.89 -8.47
N VAL A 4 14.00 -9.83 -8.54
CA VAL A 4 15.30 -9.67 -7.89
C VAL A 4 15.20 -8.45 -6.96
N VAL A 5 15.59 -8.62 -5.70
CA VAL A 5 15.62 -7.54 -4.70
C VAL A 5 17.06 -7.31 -4.27
N LEU A 6 17.59 -6.10 -4.46
CA LEU A 6 18.93 -5.74 -4.01
C LEU A 6 18.91 -5.31 -2.54
N ALA A 7 19.60 -6.06 -1.68
CA ALA A 7 19.72 -5.83 -0.23
C ALA A 7 21.20 -5.89 0.23
N ALA A 8 22.14 -5.58 -0.66
CA ALA A 8 23.57 -5.79 -0.44
C ALA A 8 24.35 -4.58 0.11
N GLY A 9 23.75 -3.38 0.10
CA GLY A 9 24.43 -2.13 0.44
C GLY A 9 24.60 -1.88 1.95
N ALA A 10 25.70 -1.21 2.31
CA ALA A 10 26.02 -0.85 3.70
C ALA A 10 25.10 0.25 4.29
N GLY A 11 24.45 1.07 3.45
CA GLY A 11 23.52 2.12 3.89
C GLY A 11 24.17 3.18 4.79
N THR A 12 25.37 3.65 4.44
CA THR A 12 26.21 4.52 5.29
C THR A 12 25.49 5.79 5.76
N ARG A 13 24.81 6.52 4.85
CA ARG A 13 24.00 7.71 5.17
C ARG A 13 22.88 7.41 6.18
N PHE A 14 22.20 6.28 5.98
CA PHE A 14 21.12 5.81 6.84
C PHE A 14 21.61 5.43 8.24
N ARG A 15 22.77 4.75 8.36
CA ARG A 15 23.34 4.40 9.67
C ARG A 15 23.74 5.63 10.49
N ARG A 16 24.25 6.67 9.84
CA ARG A 16 24.66 7.92 10.50
C ARG A 16 23.48 8.67 11.12
N THR A 17 22.27 8.49 10.57
CA THR A 17 21.12 9.35 10.87
C THR A 17 19.92 8.62 11.47
N ALA A 18 19.81 7.30 11.31
CA ALA A 18 18.53 6.61 11.53
C ALA A 18 18.59 5.20 12.15
N ALA A 19 19.73 4.49 12.16
CA ALA A 19 19.72 3.03 12.42
C ALA A 19 20.82 2.46 13.31
N SER A 20 20.41 1.50 14.16
CA SER A 20 21.27 0.59 14.93
C SER A 20 21.44 -0.79 14.29
N CYS A 21 20.88 -1.00 13.09
CA CYS A 21 20.88 -2.27 12.36
C CYS A 21 21.14 -2.05 10.85
N PRO A 22 21.44 -3.12 10.07
CA PRO A 22 21.54 -3.01 8.62
C PRO A 22 20.29 -2.40 8.00
N LYS A 23 20.46 -1.46 7.05
CA LYS A 23 19.36 -0.74 6.39
C LYS A 23 18.23 -1.66 5.88
N PRO A 24 18.50 -2.79 5.19
CA PRO A 24 17.43 -3.68 4.73
C PRO A 24 16.56 -4.26 5.87
N LEU A 25 17.14 -4.39 7.08
CA LEU A 25 16.47 -4.92 8.27
C LEU A 25 15.73 -3.88 9.09
N TYR A 26 15.85 -2.59 8.75
CA TYR A 26 15.23 -1.54 9.53
C TYR A 26 13.70 -1.70 9.58
N PRO A 27 13.11 -1.83 10.78
CA PRO A 27 11.68 -2.06 10.91
C PRO A 27 10.90 -0.75 10.75
N LEU A 28 9.95 -0.75 9.83
CA LEU A 28 8.99 0.32 9.65
C LEU A 28 7.61 -0.24 9.97
N PHE A 29 6.98 0.23 11.05
CA PHE A 29 5.71 -0.32 11.55
C PHE A 29 5.73 -1.85 11.72
N GLY A 30 6.84 -2.36 12.27
CA GLY A 30 7.03 -3.79 12.56
C GLY A 30 7.27 -4.69 11.35
N VAL A 31 7.55 -4.13 10.17
CA VAL A 31 7.96 -4.88 8.96
C VAL A 31 9.24 -4.26 8.40
N SER A 32 10.27 -5.09 8.17
CA SER A 32 11.56 -4.61 7.65
C SER A 32 11.47 -4.09 6.21
N LEU A 33 12.39 -3.21 5.79
CA LEU A 33 12.41 -2.68 4.42
C LEU A 33 12.50 -3.81 3.37
N VAL A 34 13.38 -4.79 3.57
CA VAL A 34 13.51 -5.94 2.66
C VAL A 34 12.23 -6.79 2.62
N GLU A 35 11.60 -7.03 3.77
CA GLU A 35 10.36 -7.78 3.83
C GLU A 35 9.20 -7.05 3.13
N ARG A 36 9.18 -5.71 3.17
CA ARG A 36 8.22 -4.92 2.40
C ARG A 36 8.41 -5.13 0.90
N ALA A 37 9.64 -5.05 0.40
CA ALA A 37 9.93 -5.33 -1.01
C ALA A 37 9.49 -6.75 -1.44
N LEU A 38 9.75 -7.75 -0.59
CA LEU A 38 9.29 -9.13 -0.81
C LEU A 38 7.76 -9.22 -0.88
N ARG A 39 7.04 -8.61 0.07
CA ARG A 39 5.58 -8.60 0.11
C ARG A 39 4.99 -7.88 -1.10
N VAL A 40 5.57 -6.75 -1.51
CA VAL A 40 5.17 -6.03 -2.72
C VAL A 40 5.31 -6.92 -3.96
N ALA A 41 6.49 -7.53 -4.17
CA ALA A 41 6.73 -8.40 -5.31
C ALA A 41 5.72 -9.57 -5.34
N ARG A 42 5.47 -10.19 -4.17
CA ARG A 42 4.52 -11.29 -4.05
C ARG A 42 3.08 -10.86 -4.35
N GLN A 43 2.64 -9.71 -3.84
CA GLN A 43 1.31 -9.14 -4.09
C GLN A 43 1.12 -8.69 -5.54
N ALA A 44 2.19 -8.35 -6.24
CA ALA A 44 2.16 -8.04 -7.66
C ALA A 44 2.07 -9.28 -8.56
N GLY A 45 2.32 -10.48 -8.01
CA GLY A 45 2.20 -11.75 -8.72
C GLY A 45 3.52 -12.43 -9.07
N CYS A 46 4.67 -11.93 -8.58
CA CYS A 46 5.95 -12.61 -8.75
C CYS A 46 5.94 -13.97 -8.03
N ARG A 47 6.42 -15.01 -8.72
CA ARG A 47 6.36 -16.40 -8.25
C ARG A 47 7.59 -16.83 -7.47
N ARG A 48 8.76 -16.33 -7.89
CA ARG A 48 10.07 -16.55 -7.26
C ARG A 48 10.75 -15.20 -7.07
N VAL A 49 11.37 -15.00 -5.91
CA VAL A 49 12.11 -13.78 -5.59
C VAL A 49 13.53 -14.13 -5.15
N LEU A 50 14.53 -13.62 -5.88
CA LEU A 50 15.93 -13.74 -5.53
C LEU A 50 16.34 -12.48 -4.75
N VAL A 51 16.81 -12.63 -3.52
CA VAL A 51 17.31 -11.53 -2.71
C VAL A 51 18.83 -11.53 -2.76
N VAL A 52 19.40 -10.46 -3.28
CA VAL A 52 20.85 -10.28 -3.36
C VAL A 52 21.35 -9.67 -2.06
N THR A 53 22.22 -10.39 -1.35
CA THR A 53 22.79 -9.99 -0.05
C THR A 53 24.27 -9.66 -0.18
N GLY A 54 24.79 -8.86 0.75
CA GLY A 54 26.18 -8.37 0.75
C GLY A 54 26.59 -7.97 2.15
N TYR A 55 26.59 -6.67 2.46
CA TYR A 55 26.89 -6.18 3.82
C TYR A 55 26.02 -6.86 4.90
N GLN A 56 26.67 -7.50 5.88
CA GLN A 56 26.02 -8.29 6.95
C GLN A 56 25.03 -9.35 6.42
N ALA A 57 25.40 -10.06 5.34
CA ALA A 57 24.57 -11.05 4.66
C ALA A 57 23.90 -12.06 5.61
N GLU A 58 24.61 -12.61 6.61
CA GLU A 58 24.06 -13.62 7.52
C GLU A 58 22.84 -13.12 8.30
N ALA A 59 22.83 -11.84 8.70
CA ALA A 59 21.69 -11.25 9.39
C ALA A 59 20.52 -11.01 8.44
N VAL A 60 20.80 -10.51 7.23
CA VAL A 60 19.80 -10.25 6.20
C VAL A 60 19.15 -11.55 5.74
N GLU A 61 19.93 -12.58 5.45
CA GLU A 61 19.47 -13.89 4.98
C GLU A 61 18.57 -14.57 6.01
N ARG A 62 18.95 -14.56 7.29
CA ARG A 62 18.10 -15.12 8.35
C ARG A 62 16.74 -14.44 8.41
N ALA A 63 16.70 -13.11 8.32
CA ALA A 63 15.44 -12.38 8.32
C ALA A 63 14.60 -12.67 7.06
N VAL A 64 15.24 -12.68 5.89
CA VAL A 64 14.61 -12.96 4.59
C VAL A 64 14.01 -14.37 4.56
N LEU A 65 14.76 -15.39 4.97
CA LEU A 65 14.30 -16.79 4.99
C LEU A 65 13.22 -17.07 6.05
N LYS A 66 13.14 -16.23 7.10
CA LYS A 66 12.05 -16.24 8.08
C LYS A 66 10.79 -15.60 7.50
N ALA A 67 10.93 -14.50 6.76
CA ALA A 67 9.81 -13.76 6.17
C ALA A 67 9.26 -14.40 4.88
N GLY A 68 10.11 -15.01 4.06
CA GLY A 68 9.77 -15.57 2.75
C GLY A 68 9.91 -17.09 2.71
N ARG A 69 8.81 -17.82 2.56
CA ARG A 69 8.80 -19.29 2.39
C ARG A 69 7.66 -19.73 1.46
N PRO A 70 7.83 -20.70 0.53
CA PRO A 70 9.01 -21.30 -0.11
C PRO A 70 9.47 -20.58 -1.41
N TRP A 71 9.05 -19.33 -1.62
CA TRP A 71 9.21 -18.59 -2.89
C TRP A 71 10.38 -17.60 -2.91
N VAL A 72 11.23 -17.61 -1.88
CA VAL A 72 12.39 -16.71 -1.76
C VAL A 72 13.69 -17.52 -1.75
N GLU A 73 14.64 -17.07 -2.56
CA GLU A 73 16.01 -17.56 -2.62
C GLU A 73 16.96 -16.42 -2.25
N VAL A 74 18.05 -16.72 -1.54
CA VAL A 74 19.10 -15.75 -1.21
C VAL A 74 20.33 -16.00 -2.08
N VAL A 75 20.93 -14.93 -2.57
CA VAL A 75 22.12 -14.97 -3.42
C VAL A 75 23.12 -13.98 -2.88
N ARG A 76 24.29 -14.46 -2.43
CA ARG A 76 25.36 -13.59 -1.95
C ARG A 76 26.09 -12.96 -3.12
N ALA A 77 26.27 -11.65 -3.07
CA ALA A 77 27.12 -10.93 -4.01
C ALA A 77 28.53 -10.77 -3.46
N GLU A 78 29.50 -11.33 -4.17
CA GLU A 78 30.91 -11.01 -3.98
C GLU A 78 31.22 -9.64 -4.60
N GLY A 79 31.98 -8.78 -3.90
CA GLY A 79 32.32 -7.45 -4.40
C GLY A 79 31.16 -6.46 -4.41
N TRP A 80 30.18 -6.60 -3.49
CA TRP A 80 29.07 -5.67 -3.33
C TRP A 80 29.53 -4.22 -3.04
N GLU A 81 30.75 -4.06 -2.52
CA GLU A 81 31.43 -2.79 -2.25
C GLU A 81 31.64 -1.96 -3.53
N ARG A 82 31.68 -2.62 -4.69
CA ARG A 82 31.82 -1.96 -6.00
C ARG A 82 30.53 -1.31 -6.49
N GLY A 83 29.41 -1.44 -5.78
CA GLY A 83 28.15 -0.77 -6.10
C GLY A 83 27.00 -1.71 -6.45
N ASN A 84 25.80 -1.13 -6.59
CA ASN A 84 24.55 -1.88 -6.79
C ASN A 84 24.54 -2.72 -8.09
N GLY A 85 25.24 -2.26 -9.13
CA GLY A 85 25.40 -2.98 -10.38
C GLY A 85 26.28 -4.22 -10.23
N ALA A 86 27.37 -4.12 -9.46
CA ALA A 86 28.19 -5.28 -9.11
C ALA A 86 27.41 -6.30 -8.29
N SER A 87 26.59 -5.85 -7.33
CA SER A 87 25.72 -6.76 -6.56
C SER A 87 24.77 -7.53 -7.47
N LEU A 88 24.15 -6.86 -8.44
CA LEU A 88 23.20 -7.50 -9.35
C LEU A 88 23.83 -8.61 -10.22
N LEU A 89 25.13 -8.57 -10.49
CA LEU A 89 25.80 -9.63 -11.26
C LEU A 89 25.74 -11.01 -10.58
N ALA A 90 25.52 -11.06 -9.26
CA ALA A 90 25.41 -12.31 -8.52
C ALA A 90 24.25 -13.21 -8.99
N VAL A 91 23.22 -12.66 -9.63
CA VAL A 91 22.09 -13.43 -10.17
C VAL A 91 22.27 -13.86 -11.64
N ARG A 92 23.42 -13.55 -12.26
CA ARG A 92 23.71 -13.99 -13.62
C ARG A 92 23.69 -15.52 -13.71
N GLY A 93 22.97 -16.05 -14.70
CA GLY A 93 22.75 -17.49 -14.84
C GLY A 93 21.71 -18.10 -13.89
N ARG A 94 21.05 -17.29 -13.03
CA ARG A 94 19.91 -17.73 -12.20
C ARG A 94 18.55 -17.21 -12.70
N VAL A 95 18.58 -16.28 -13.64
CA VAL A 95 17.42 -15.69 -14.32
C VAL A 95 17.58 -15.86 -15.84
N ASP A 96 16.64 -16.58 -16.47
CA ASP A 96 16.73 -16.97 -17.89
C ASP A 96 16.00 -16.03 -18.85
N GLY A 97 15.21 -15.09 -18.33
CA GLY A 97 14.38 -14.19 -19.12
C GLY A 97 14.13 -12.86 -18.41
N PRO A 98 13.16 -12.05 -18.89
CA PRO A 98 12.84 -10.79 -18.25
C PRO A 98 12.44 -10.98 -16.79
N PHE A 99 12.94 -10.11 -15.92
CA PHE A 99 12.74 -10.16 -14.48
C PHE A 99 12.47 -8.77 -13.91
N LEU A 100 11.68 -8.70 -12.86
CA LEU A 100 11.46 -7.49 -12.09
C LEU A 100 12.70 -7.25 -11.21
N LEU A 101 13.20 -6.03 -11.15
CA LEU A 101 14.28 -5.62 -10.26
C LEU A 101 13.78 -4.49 -9.34
N LEU A 102 13.93 -4.71 -8.03
CA LEU A 102 13.57 -3.79 -6.96
C LEU A 102 14.75 -3.56 -6.03
N MET A 103 14.73 -2.42 -5.34
CA MET A 103 15.69 -2.08 -4.28
C MET A 103 15.04 -2.32 -2.92
N ALA A 104 15.77 -2.90 -1.97
CA ALA A 104 15.23 -3.19 -0.64
C ALA A 104 14.90 -1.91 0.15
N ASP A 105 15.51 -0.78 -0.18
CA ASP A 105 15.33 0.51 0.47
C ASP A 105 14.34 1.46 -0.22
N HIS A 106 13.75 1.02 -1.33
CA HIS A 106 12.69 1.76 -2.01
C HIS A 106 11.34 1.25 -1.55
N LEU A 107 10.58 2.10 -0.87
CA LEU A 107 9.20 1.82 -0.53
C LEU A 107 8.31 2.19 -1.70
N VAL A 108 7.51 1.24 -2.16
CA VAL A 108 6.72 1.41 -3.39
C VAL A 108 5.29 0.93 -3.18
N ASP A 109 4.34 1.61 -3.82
CA ASP A 109 2.96 1.15 -3.92
C ASP A 109 2.90 -0.15 -4.76
N PRO A 110 2.24 -1.23 -4.29
CA PRO A 110 2.06 -2.46 -5.07
C PRO A 110 1.44 -2.25 -6.46
N GLY A 111 0.67 -1.17 -6.64
CA GLY A 111 0.11 -0.74 -7.93
C GLY A 111 1.17 -0.40 -8.97
N LEU A 112 2.30 0.21 -8.57
CA LEU A 112 3.40 0.54 -9.48
C LEU A 112 4.07 -0.73 -10.01
N VAL A 113 4.28 -1.72 -9.13
CA VAL A 113 4.88 -2.99 -9.55
C VAL A 113 3.93 -3.76 -10.47
N ARG A 114 2.61 -3.73 -10.22
CA ARG A 114 1.63 -4.29 -11.17
C ARG A 114 1.64 -3.56 -12.52
N GLN A 115 1.78 -2.24 -12.52
CA GLN A 115 1.94 -1.46 -13.76
C GLN A 115 3.20 -1.92 -14.51
N ALA A 116 4.34 -2.06 -13.82
CA ALA A 116 5.58 -2.55 -14.42
C ALA A 116 5.42 -3.94 -15.06
N LEU A 117 4.74 -4.87 -14.38
CA LEU A 117 4.50 -6.22 -14.91
C LEU A 117 3.54 -6.22 -16.11
N ALA A 118 2.52 -5.35 -16.11
CA ALA A 118 1.60 -5.21 -17.25
C ALA A 118 2.34 -4.66 -18.48
N GLU A 119 3.18 -3.65 -18.29
CA GLU A 119 4.03 -3.09 -19.35
C GLU A 119 5.05 -4.11 -19.86
N ALA A 120 5.61 -4.93 -18.97
CA ALA A 120 6.50 -6.03 -19.35
C ALA A 120 5.80 -7.03 -20.27
N GLN A 121 4.52 -7.32 -20.01
CA GLN A 121 3.72 -8.20 -20.86
C GLN A 121 3.41 -7.54 -22.20
N ALA A 122 3.05 -6.26 -22.22
CA ALA A 122 2.75 -5.52 -23.44
C ALA A 122 3.99 -5.31 -24.33
N ARG A 123 5.18 -5.16 -23.73
CA ARG A 123 6.46 -4.91 -24.42
C ARG A 123 7.38 -6.14 -24.36
N ARG A 124 6.80 -7.34 -24.38
CA ARG A 124 7.54 -8.60 -24.23
C ARG A 124 8.62 -8.78 -25.30
N ASP A 125 8.30 -8.48 -26.56
CA ASP A 125 9.25 -8.67 -27.67
C ASP A 125 10.45 -7.73 -27.55
N GLU A 126 10.24 -6.50 -27.08
CA GLU A 126 11.32 -5.55 -26.78
C GLU A 126 12.25 -6.08 -25.69
N LEU A 127 11.69 -6.64 -24.61
CA LEU A 127 12.47 -7.26 -23.53
C LEU A 127 13.24 -8.50 -23.98
N LEU A 128 12.64 -9.34 -24.83
CA LEU A 128 13.29 -10.53 -25.40
C LEU A 128 14.39 -10.17 -26.40
N ALA A 129 14.24 -9.06 -27.13
CA ALA A 129 15.30 -8.44 -27.92
C ALA A 129 16.36 -7.74 -27.05
N GLY A 130 16.33 -7.94 -25.72
CA GLY A 130 17.24 -7.42 -24.70
C GLY A 130 17.10 -5.92 -24.42
N GLY A 131 15.90 -5.39 -24.60
CA GLY A 131 15.50 -4.13 -23.99
C GLY A 131 15.39 -4.24 -22.46
N VAL A 132 15.35 -3.09 -21.81
CA VAL A 132 15.11 -2.91 -20.38
C VAL A 132 14.06 -1.83 -20.23
N LEU A 133 13.12 -1.99 -19.29
CA LEU A 133 12.17 -0.94 -18.95
C LEU A 133 12.52 -0.37 -17.58
N LEU A 134 12.40 0.93 -17.45
CA LEU A 134 12.52 1.64 -16.19
C LEU A 134 11.24 2.44 -15.93
N LEU A 135 10.68 2.29 -14.73
CA LEU A 135 9.61 3.17 -14.29
C LEU A 135 10.20 4.52 -13.92
N VAL A 136 9.56 5.56 -14.43
CA VAL A 136 10.00 6.94 -14.25
C VAL A 136 8.83 7.78 -13.76
N ASP A 137 9.06 8.66 -12.78
CA ASP A 137 8.02 9.56 -12.27
C ASP A 137 8.13 10.94 -12.93
N PRO A 138 7.19 11.32 -13.81
CA PRO A 138 7.16 12.66 -14.39
C PRO A 138 6.56 13.71 -13.44
N ARG A 139 6.03 13.29 -12.28
CA ARG A 139 5.37 14.19 -11.30
C ARG A 139 6.42 14.75 -10.34
N LEU A 140 7.27 15.62 -10.86
CA LEU A 140 8.43 16.17 -10.15
C LEU A 140 8.07 16.89 -8.84
N ASP A 141 6.86 17.46 -8.77
CA ASP A 141 6.29 18.10 -7.57
C ASP A 141 6.07 17.15 -6.39
N ARG A 142 6.08 15.83 -6.65
CA ARG A 142 5.84 14.78 -5.64
C ARG A 142 7.12 14.06 -5.20
N VAL A 143 8.25 14.33 -5.85
CA VAL A 143 9.54 13.73 -5.51
C VAL A 143 10.07 14.41 -4.25
N PHE A 144 10.38 13.63 -3.21
CA PHE A 144 10.76 14.16 -1.91
C PHE A 144 12.09 14.94 -1.95
N ASP A 145 13.12 14.37 -2.58
CA ASP A 145 14.45 14.96 -2.69
C ASP A 145 14.90 14.97 -4.16
N LEU A 146 14.32 15.90 -4.93
CA LEU A 146 14.61 16.05 -6.36
C LEU A 146 16.09 16.35 -6.66
N PRO A 147 16.83 17.15 -5.87
CA PRO A 147 18.26 17.36 -6.05
C PRO A 147 19.08 16.06 -6.05
N GLU A 148 18.87 15.18 -5.06
CA GLU A 148 19.59 13.91 -4.93
C GLU A 148 19.13 12.80 -5.90
N ALA A 149 17.93 12.98 -6.46
CA ALA A 149 17.31 11.99 -7.34
C ALA A 149 18.09 11.76 -8.64
N THR A 150 18.00 10.52 -9.16
CA THR A 150 18.53 10.16 -10.48
C THR A 150 17.55 10.65 -11.55
N LYS A 151 17.96 11.68 -12.28
CA LYS A 151 17.13 12.38 -13.27
C LYS A 151 17.09 11.60 -14.56
N VAL A 152 15.98 11.73 -15.29
CA VAL A 152 15.71 11.06 -16.57
C VAL A 152 15.19 12.07 -17.58
N ARG A 153 15.73 12.01 -18.78
CA ARG A 153 15.16 12.66 -19.96
C ARG A 153 14.54 11.61 -20.86
N THR A 154 13.25 11.74 -21.10
CA THR A 154 12.50 10.83 -21.96
C THR A 154 12.44 11.35 -23.40
N GLY A 155 12.26 10.42 -24.33
CA GLY A 155 12.09 10.66 -25.76
C GLY A 155 11.00 9.77 -26.33
N ASP A 156 10.74 9.88 -27.64
CA ASP A 156 9.76 9.06 -28.35
C ASP A 156 8.37 9.10 -27.68
N GLY A 157 7.86 10.32 -27.44
CA GLY A 157 6.57 10.55 -26.76
C GLY A 157 6.53 10.05 -25.31
N GLY A 158 7.68 9.92 -24.63
CA GLY A 158 7.79 9.40 -23.27
C GLY A 158 7.94 7.87 -23.19
N ARG A 159 8.12 7.19 -24.32
CA ARG A 159 8.24 5.71 -24.38
C ARG A 159 9.68 5.21 -24.20
N ARG A 160 10.68 6.06 -24.47
CA ARG A 160 12.11 5.73 -24.35
C ARG A 160 12.83 6.68 -23.40
N ILE A 161 13.95 6.21 -22.87
CA ILE A 161 14.89 7.03 -22.10
C ILE A 161 16.07 7.38 -23.00
N GLU A 162 16.31 8.67 -23.18
CA GLU A 162 17.44 9.18 -23.97
C GLU A 162 18.68 9.41 -23.10
N ALA A 163 18.47 9.86 -21.85
CA ALA A 163 19.53 10.11 -20.90
C ALA A 163 19.06 9.86 -19.46
N ILE A 164 19.98 9.40 -18.62
CA ILE A 164 19.78 9.15 -17.20
C ILE A 164 21.06 9.47 -16.42
N GLY A 165 20.93 10.11 -15.26
CA GLY A 165 22.08 10.51 -14.44
C GLY A 165 21.70 11.49 -13.33
N LYS A 166 22.58 11.66 -12.34
CA LYS A 166 22.35 12.60 -11.23
C LYS A 166 22.53 14.07 -11.64
N ASP A 167 23.46 14.34 -12.55
CA ASP A 167 23.88 15.70 -12.93
C ASP A 167 23.30 16.16 -14.28
N LEU A 168 22.14 15.62 -14.67
CA LEU A 168 21.46 16.05 -15.90
C LEU A 168 20.89 17.46 -15.75
N GLY A 169 21.35 18.38 -16.62
CA GLY A 169 20.85 19.77 -16.66
C GLY A 169 19.42 19.92 -17.16
N THR A 170 18.97 19.03 -18.06
CA THR A 170 17.59 19.01 -18.58
C THR A 170 17.00 17.62 -18.40
N PHE A 171 15.83 17.54 -17.76
CA PHE A 171 15.13 16.29 -17.46
C PHE A 171 13.62 16.54 -17.35
N ASP A 172 12.83 15.48 -17.53
CA ASP A 172 11.37 15.52 -17.50
C ASP A 172 10.77 14.45 -16.56
N ALA A 173 11.61 13.56 -16.02
CA ALA A 173 11.20 12.54 -15.06
C ALA A 173 12.35 12.15 -14.11
N VAL A 174 12.04 11.32 -13.12
CA VAL A 174 12.98 10.75 -12.15
C VAL A 174 12.90 9.22 -12.15
N ASP A 175 14.05 8.55 -12.03
CA ASP A 175 14.14 7.09 -11.83
C ASP A 175 13.50 6.67 -10.49
N THR A 176 12.56 5.72 -10.53
CA THR A 176 11.88 5.21 -9.33
C THR A 176 12.55 3.98 -8.70
N GLY A 177 13.66 3.49 -9.25
CA GLY A 177 14.34 2.26 -8.82
C GLY A 177 13.60 0.97 -9.16
N ILE A 178 12.53 1.03 -9.98
CA ILE A 178 11.76 -0.15 -10.41
C ILE A 178 12.10 -0.44 -11.87
N PHE A 179 12.78 -1.54 -12.12
CA PHE A 179 13.15 -1.98 -13.46
C PHE A 179 12.41 -3.25 -13.84
N VAL A 180 12.07 -3.38 -15.12
CA VAL A 180 11.86 -4.67 -15.76
C VAL A 180 13.09 -4.93 -16.61
N ALA A 181 14.02 -5.69 -16.04
CA ALA A 181 15.30 -5.99 -16.64
C ALA A 181 15.22 -7.25 -17.50
N SER A 182 16.20 -7.39 -18.39
CA SER A 182 16.48 -8.60 -19.15
C SER A 182 17.93 -9.02 -18.91
N PRO A 183 18.36 -10.23 -19.31
CA PRO A 183 19.76 -10.65 -19.22
C PRO A 183 20.74 -9.65 -19.87
N ALA A 184 20.29 -8.85 -20.84
CA ALA A 184 21.09 -7.79 -21.45
C ALA A 184 21.56 -6.71 -20.45
N LEU A 185 20.81 -6.44 -19.38
CA LEU A 185 21.26 -5.56 -18.30
C LEU A 185 22.48 -6.16 -17.57
N LEU A 186 22.44 -7.47 -17.29
CA LEU A 186 23.53 -8.19 -16.63
C LEU A 186 24.77 -8.23 -17.52
N ASP A 187 24.60 -8.42 -18.83
CA ASP A 187 25.72 -8.36 -19.77
C ASP A 187 26.34 -6.96 -19.83
N GLU A 188 25.53 -5.90 -19.76
CA GLU A 188 26.06 -4.53 -19.73
C GLU A 188 26.82 -4.23 -18.44
N LEU A 189 26.31 -4.70 -17.31
CA LEU A 189 26.99 -4.62 -16.02
C LEU A 189 28.31 -5.41 -16.02
N ALA A 190 28.34 -6.58 -16.66
CA ALA A 190 29.55 -7.39 -16.77
C ALA A 190 30.62 -6.67 -17.61
N ARG A 191 30.23 -6.00 -18.70
CA ARG A 191 31.13 -5.17 -19.51
C ARG A 191 31.69 -3.98 -18.72
N LEU A 192 30.84 -3.32 -17.93
CA LEU A 192 31.27 -2.24 -17.03
C LEU A 192 32.26 -2.76 -15.99
N ALA A 193 31.97 -3.90 -15.38
CA ALA A 193 32.83 -4.49 -14.36
C ALA A 193 34.19 -4.96 -14.88
N ALA A 194 34.29 -5.26 -16.18
CA ALA A 194 35.51 -5.72 -16.85
C ALA A 194 36.39 -4.59 -17.42
N GLY A 195 36.02 -3.32 -17.23
CA GLY A 195 36.81 -2.17 -17.72
C GLY A 195 36.90 -2.06 -19.25
N SER A 196 36.05 -2.76 -20.02
CA SER A 196 36.04 -2.64 -21.48
C SER A 196 35.54 -1.24 -21.90
N GLU A 197 36.48 -0.44 -22.39
CA GLU A 197 36.29 0.90 -22.93
C GLU A 197 35.31 0.93 -24.11
N ALA A 198 34.36 1.87 -24.02
CA ALA A 198 34.41 3.02 -24.91
C ALA A 198 34.34 4.23 -23.99
N ALA A 199 35.50 4.80 -23.64
CA ALA A 199 35.61 6.01 -22.86
C ALA A 199 34.95 7.18 -23.60
N ALA A 200 34.12 7.94 -22.90
CA ALA A 200 33.82 9.32 -23.23
C ALA A 200 34.28 10.16 -22.02
N PRO A 201 34.77 11.38 -22.24
CA PRO A 201 35.71 12.04 -21.34
C PRO A 201 35.09 12.32 -19.96
N VAL A 202 35.92 12.15 -18.94
CA VAL A 202 35.69 12.68 -17.59
C VAL A 202 35.55 14.20 -17.70
N VAL A 203 34.40 14.74 -17.29
CA VAL A 203 34.24 16.17 -17.04
C VAL A 203 34.98 16.47 -15.72
N PRO A 204 36.02 17.32 -15.71
CA PRO A 204 36.70 17.69 -14.46
C PRO A 204 35.79 18.62 -13.65
N GLY A 205 35.44 18.22 -12.42
CA GLY A 205 34.61 19.06 -11.54
C GLY A 205 34.09 18.41 -10.24
N ALA A 206 34.20 17.09 -10.07
CA ALA A 206 33.84 16.46 -8.80
C ALA A 206 34.98 16.59 -7.78
N GLY A 207 35.00 17.69 -7.04
CA GLY A 207 35.69 17.73 -5.76
C GLY A 207 35.07 16.68 -4.81
N PRO A 208 35.85 16.11 -3.87
CA PRO A 208 35.30 15.16 -2.91
C PRO A 208 34.18 15.84 -2.09
N PRO A 209 33.07 15.14 -1.79
CA PRO A 209 32.00 15.71 -1.00
C PRO A 209 32.54 16.11 0.38
N ALA A 210 32.42 17.39 0.72
CA ALA A 210 32.77 17.92 2.02
C ALA A 210 31.81 17.33 3.08
N GLY A 211 32.33 16.55 4.02
CA GLY A 211 31.57 16.14 5.22
C GLY A 211 31.74 14.71 5.73
N SER A 212 32.73 13.92 5.31
CA SER A 212 33.03 12.61 5.93
C SER A 212 33.98 12.78 7.12
N GLN A 213 33.45 13.09 8.30
CA GLN A 213 34.14 12.69 9.53
C GLN A 213 33.87 11.19 9.74
N ASP A 214 34.82 10.37 9.30
CA ASP A 214 34.77 8.93 9.38
C ASP A 214 34.96 8.47 10.83
N ARG A 215 34.08 7.59 11.31
CA ARG A 215 34.40 6.77 12.50
C ARG A 215 35.26 5.57 12.06
N PRO A 216 36.20 5.12 12.89
CA PRO A 216 36.91 3.87 12.63
C PRO A 216 35.92 2.70 12.58
N GLY A 217 35.87 1.99 11.45
CA GLY A 217 35.08 0.75 11.27
C GLY A 217 34.06 0.72 10.12
N ASP A 218 33.83 1.82 9.40
CA ASP A 218 33.04 1.78 8.15
C ASP A 218 33.89 1.16 7.02
N PRO A 219 33.41 0.15 6.27
CA PRO A 219 34.11 -0.35 5.09
C PRO A 219 34.09 0.74 4.02
N LEU A 220 35.22 1.42 3.84
CA LEU A 220 35.47 2.24 2.67
C LEU A 220 35.71 1.30 1.47
N PRO A 221 35.19 1.63 0.28
CA PRO A 221 35.55 0.88 -0.92
C PRO A 221 37.09 0.88 -1.06
N PRO A 222 37.72 -0.26 -1.39
CA PRO A 222 39.16 -0.32 -1.55
C PRO A 222 39.60 0.71 -2.60
N ALA A 223 40.58 1.54 -2.25
CA ALA A 223 41.05 2.64 -3.09
C ALA A 223 41.38 2.12 -4.52
N GLY A 224 40.78 2.75 -5.54
CA GLY A 224 41.00 2.41 -6.95
C GLY A 224 40.00 1.43 -7.57
N THR A 225 38.92 1.01 -6.87
CA THR A 225 37.86 0.21 -7.50
C THR A 225 36.85 1.08 -8.27
N GLU A 226 36.75 0.89 -9.59
CA GLU A 226 35.68 1.50 -10.39
C GLU A 226 34.30 1.04 -9.88
N THR A 227 33.43 2.02 -9.62
CA THR A 227 32.06 1.77 -9.15
C THR A 227 31.18 1.31 -10.30
N VAL A 228 30.59 0.12 -10.17
CA VAL A 228 29.64 -0.45 -11.14
C VAL A 228 28.21 -0.15 -10.66
N THR A 229 27.55 0.78 -11.34
CA THR A 229 26.19 1.23 -10.95
C THR A 229 25.13 0.85 -11.98
N LEU A 230 23.90 0.65 -11.50
CA LEU A 230 22.72 0.47 -12.37
C LEU A 230 22.51 1.69 -13.28
N THR A 231 22.70 2.91 -12.75
CA THR A 231 22.58 4.15 -13.51
C THR A 231 23.56 4.20 -14.68
N ALA A 232 24.81 3.76 -14.49
CA ALA A 232 25.80 3.71 -15.57
C ALA A 232 25.41 2.70 -16.67
N ALA A 233 24.93 1.51 -16.28
CA ALA A 233 24.44 0.51 -17.24
C ALA A 233 23.20 1.00 -18.00
N ALA A 234 22.25 1.61 -17.28
CA ALA A 234 21.07 2.22 -17.86
C ALA A 234 21.44 3.33 -18.87
N GLY A 235 22.41 4.19 -18.56
CA GLY A 235 22.91 5.21 -19.48
C GLY A 235 23.55 4.64 -20.75
N ARG A 236 24.26 3.50 -20.66
CA ARG A 236 24.77 2.79 -21.85
C ARG A 236 23.65 2.16 -22.68
N LEU A 237 22.62 1.59 -22.04
CA LEU A 237 21.45 1.05 -22.72
C LEU A 237 20.61 2.14 -23.40
N ALA A 238 20.43 3.29 -22.74
CA ALA A 238 19.75 4.47 -23.29
C ALA A 238 20.41 4.93 -24.60
N ARG A 239 21.74 5.11 -24.60
CA ARG A 239 22.51 5.49 -25.80
C ARG A 239 22.40 4.49 -26.96
N ARG A 240 22.11 3.22 -26.66
CA ARG A 240 21.87 2.17 -27.66
C ARG A 240 20.39 2.01 -28.03
N GLY A 241 19.51 2.87 -27.52
CA GLY A 241 18.07 2.80 -27.75
C GLY A 241 17.38 1.60 -27.10
N ARG A 242 18.00 0.95 -26.11
CA ARG A 242 17.51 -0.27 -25.45
C ARG A 242 16.90 -0.04 -24.07
N LEU A 243 16.70 1.22 -23.67
CA LEU A 243 16.06 1.58 -22.41
C LEU A 243 14.71 2.26 -22.66
N GLY A 244 13.64 1.54 -22.31
CA GLY A 244 12.27 2.03 -22.34
C GLY A 244 11.88 2.75 -21.06
N ALA A 245 11.07 3.80 -21.20
CA ALA A 245 10.42 4.48 -20.08
C ALA A 245 9.01 3.91 -19.85
N VAL A 246 8.62 3.82 -18.59
CA VAL A 246 7.25 3.54 -18.14
C VAL A 246 6.83 4.66 -17.19
N PRO A 247 6.02 5.63 -17.62
CA PRO A 247 5.66 6.76 -16.78
C PRO A 247 4.74 6.34 -15.64
N VAL A 248 5.04 6.76 -14.42
CA VAL A 248 4.18 6.56 -13.27
C VAL A 248 2.90 7.39 -13.44
N THR A 249 1.76 6.70 -13.45
CA THR A 249 0.44 7.36 -13.58
C THR A 249 -0.22 7.60 -12.23
N ARG A 250 -0.12 6.62 -11.32
CA ARG A 250 -0.77 6.60 -10.00
C ARG A 250 0.09 5.86 -9.00
N GLY A 251 -0.19 6.08 -7.72
CA GLY A 251 0.60 5.48 -6.64
C GLY A 251 1.78 6.36 -6.25
N TRP A 252 2.58 5.84 -5.34
CA TRP A 252 3.65 6.53 -4.64
C TRP A 252 4.89 5.63 -4.55
N TRP A 253 6.04 6.26 -4.42
CA TRP A 253 7.30 5.61 -4.11
C TRP A 253 8.19 6.59 -3.33
N ILE A 254 9.16 6.07 -2.59
CA ILE A 254 10.19 6.86 -1.91
C ILE A 254 11.41 5.97 -1.63
N ASP A 255 12.60 6.50 -1.90
CA ASP A 255 13.88 5.92 -1.51
C ASP A 255 14.26 6.39 -0.09
N VAL A 256 14.51 5.43 0.80
CA VAL A 256 14.72 5.72 2.22
C VAL A 256 16.22 5.83 2.51
N ASP A 257 16.85 6.95 2.18
CA ASP A 257 18.32 7.07 2.23
C ASP A 257 18.89 7.57 3.56
N ASP A 258 18.14 8.37 4.30
CA ASP A 258 18.54 8.97 5.57
C ASP A 258 17.36 9.12 6.54
N GLY A 259 17.60 9.77 7.68
CA GLY A 259 16.57 10.04 8.69
C GLY A 259 15.42 10.93 8.20
N ALA A 260 15.67 11.88 7.30
CA ALA A 260 14.64 12.77 6.76
C ALA A 260 13.71 12.01 5.81
N ALA A 261 14.29 11.24 4.88
CA ALA A 261 13.56 10.35 3.98
C ALA A 261 12.78 9.29 4.77
N LEU A 262 13.34 8.76 5.86
CA LEU A 262 12.65 7.83 6.75
C LEU A 262 11.43 8.47 7.44
N ALA A 263 11.57 9.70 7.95
CA ALA A 263 10.45 10.42 8.55
C ALA A 263 9.35 10.70 7.52
N GLN A 264 9.73 11.03 6.28
CA GLN A 264 8.79 11.20 5.19
C GLN A 264 8.09 9.89 4.82
N ALA A 265 8.84 8.79 4.70
CA ALA A 265 8.31 7.46 4.45
C ALA A 265 7.29 7.02 5.51
N ARG A 266 7.54 7.31 6.80
CA ARG A 266 6.58 7.07 7.89
C ARG A 266 5.27 7.82 7.67
N ARG A 267 5.34 9.12 7.37
CA ARG A 267 4.14 9.95 7.11
C ARG A 267 3.36 9.43 5.90
N LEU A 268 4.07 9.18 4.80
CA LEU A 268 3.51 8.72 3.55
C LEU A 268 2.76 7.38 3.71
N LEU A 269 3.36 6.41 4.40
CA LEU A 269 2.70 5.14 4.70
C LEU A 269 1.44 5.31 5.55
N LEU A 270 1.47 6.19 6.56
CA LEU A 270 0.31 6.45 7.42
C LEU A 270 -0.83 7.15 6.67
N ASP A 271 -0.50 8.14 5.84
CA ASP A 271 -1.49 8.83 5.01
C ASP A 271 -2.16 7.85 4.03
N HIS A 272 -1.36 7.01 3.37
CA HIS A 272 -1.89 6.02 2.44
C HIS A 272 -2.69 4.92 3.14
N ALA A 273 -2.24 4.45 4.31
CA ALA A 273 -2.98 3.48 5.10
C ALA A 273 -4.33 4.02 5.59
N ALA A 274 -4.44 5.31 5.89
CA ALA A 274 -5.72 5.92 6.30
C ALA A 274 -6.70 6.13 5.13
N ALA A 275 -6.21 6.21 3.89
CA ALA A 275 -7.00 6.54 2.71
C ALA A 275 -7.85 5.36 2.15
N SER A 276 -8.54 4.60 3.01
CA SER A 276 -9.20 3.34 2.61
C SER A 276 -10.44 3.46 1.72
N GLY A 277 -11.00 4.67 1.56
CA GLY A 277 -12.28 4.86 0.90
C GLY A 277 -13.43 4.16 1.63
N GLY A 278 -14.67 4.64 1.45
CA GLY A 278 -15.83 4.04 2.12
C GLY A 278 -16.14 4.58 3.50
N ASP A 279 -15.37 5.56 3.98
CA ASP A 279 -15.57 6.19 5.29
C ASP A 279 -16.79 7.11 5.27
N GLY A 280 -17.66 6.92 6.27
CA GLY A 280 -18.72 7.85 6.62
C GLY A 280 -18.19 9.15 7.24
N PRO A 281 -19.10 10.07 7.58
CA PRO A 281 -18.73 11.38 8.13
C PRO A 281 -17.95 11.25 9.45
N VAL A 282 -18.43 10.42 10.37
CA VAL A 282 -17.80 10.21 11.68
C VAL A 282 -16.42 9.59 11.52
N ALA A 283 -16.28 8.54 10.70
CA ALA A 283 -14.98 7.95 10.45
C ALA A 283 -13.98 8.99 9.90
N ARG A 284 -14.40 9.77 8.89
CA ARG A 284 -13.53 10.73 8.18
C ARG A 284 -13.03 11.87 9.06
N TRP A 285 -13.88 12.43 9.91
CA TRP A 285 -13.55 13.64 10.67
C TRP A 285 -13.20 13.39 12.14
N LEU A 286 -13.64 12.27 12.72
CA LEU A 286 -13.33 11.89 14.09
C LEU A 286 -12.41 10.66 14.14
N ASN A 287 -12.90 9.49 13.70
CA ASN A 287 -12.19 8.24 14.00
C ASN A 287 -10.80 8.20 13.36
N ARG A 288 -10.63 8.65 12.11
CA ARG A 288 -9.32 8.66 11.43
C ARG A 288 -8.27 9.53 12.11
N ARG A 289 -8.67 10.55 12.87
CA ARG A 289 -7.72 11.36 13.65
C ARG A 289 -7.15 10.58 14.85
N LEU A 290 -7.95 9.67 15.40
CA LEU A 290 -7.60 8.85 16.55
C LEU A 290 -6.98 7.50 16.14
N SER A 291 -7.48 6.87 15.08
CA SER A 291 -7.02 5.56 14.61
C SER A 291 -5.62 5.62 14.04
N ARG A 292 -5.25 6.67 13.29
CA ARG A 292 -3.94 6.77 12.64
C ARG A 292 -2.74 6.62 13.60
N PRO A 293 -2.63 7.40 14.70
CA PRO A 293 -1.54 7.21 15.65
C PRO A 293 -1.64 5.87 16.38
N LEU A 294 -2.86 5.38 16.64
CA LEU A 294 -3.09 4.10 17.29
C LEU A 294 -2.62 2.92 16.41
N SER A 295 -2.94 2.93 15.11
CA SER A 295 -2.47 1.97 14.11
C SER A 295 -0.96 2.00 13.96
N ALA A 296 -0.35 3.19 13.98
CA ALA A 296 1.10 3.33 13.97
C ALA A 296 1.73 2.62 15.18
N TRP A 297 1.15 2.82 16.36
CA TRP A 297 1.60 2.18 17.60
C TRP A 297 1.37 0.66 17.58
N LEU A 298 0.16 0.20 17.25
CA LEU A 298 -0.19 -1.22 17.16
C LEU A 298 0.72 -1.98 16.19
N ALA A 299 0.91 -1.43 14.98
CA ALA A 299 1.76 -2.06 13.99
C ALA A 299 3.23 -2.10 14.44
N SER A 300 3.72 -1.05 15.11
CA SER A 300 5.08 -1.00 15.66
C SER A 300 5.27 -1.95 16.85
N ALA A 301 4.22 -2.17 17.64
CA ALA A 301 4.21 -3.15 18.74
C ALA A 301 4.09 -4.61 18.25
N GLY A 302 3.97 -4.83 16.94
CA GLY A 302 3.84 -6.17 16.36
C GLY A 302 2.43 -6.75 16.41
N VAL A 303 1.42 -5.94 16.75
CA VAL A 303 0.02 -6.35 16.65
C VAL A 303 -0.38 -6.42 15.18
N GLY A 304 -0.70 -7.62 14.71
CA GLY A 304 -1.17 -7.85 13.34
C GLY A 304 -2.64 -7.43 13.15
N PRO A 305 -3.15 -7.43 11.90
CA PRO A 305 -4.51 -6.99 11.58
C PRO A 305 -5.59 -7.73 12.36
N ASN A 306 -5.54 -9.07 12.39
CA ASN A 306 -6.51 -9.88 13.14
C ASN A 306 -6.46 -9.60 14.64
N GLY A 307 -5.29 -9.24 15.19
CA GLY A 307 -5.16 -8.83 16.58
C GLY A 307 -5.88 -7.51 16.84
N ALA A 308 -5.76 -6.55 15.93
CA ALA A 308 -6.50 -5.29 16.00
C ALA A 308 -8.03 -5.51 15.88
N THR A 309 -8.49 -6.39 14.97
CA THR A 309 -9.91 -6.77 14.86
C THR A 309 -10.43 -7.39 16.17
N LEU A 310 -9.68 -8.30 16.78
CA LEU A 310 -10.05 -8.92 18.07
C LEU A 310 -10.11 -7.90 19.21
N LEU A 311 -9.18 -6.93 19.25
CA LEU A 311 -9.20 -5.84 20.21
C LEU A 311 -10.45 -4.96 20.03
N ALA A 312 -10.76 -4.56 18.78
CA ALA A 312 -11.97 -3.79 18.47
C ALA A 312 -13.26 -4.52 18.91
N PHE A 313 -13.34 -5.82 18.61
CA PHE A 313 -14.45 -6.68 19.02
C PHE A 313 -14.57 -6.77 20.54
N ALA A 314 -13.47 -7.06 21.25
CA ALA A 314 -13.46 -7.17 22.71
C ALA A 314 -13.85 -5.86 23.40
N THR A 315 -13.34 -4.71 22.93
CA THR A 315 -13.71 -3.39 23.44
C THR A 315 -15.20 -3.10 23.23
N THR A 316 -15.73 -3.45 22.05
CA THR A 316 -17.16 -3.28 21.76
C THR A 316 -18.03 -4.18 22.62
N LEU A 317 -17.64 -5.44 22.82
CA LEU A 317 -18.34 -6.38 23.67
C LEU A 317 -18.36 -5.91 25.14
N ALA A 318 -17.25 -5.38 25.64
CA ALA A 318 -17.22 -4.74 26.95
C ALA A 318 -18.19 -3.55 27.05
N GLY A 319 -18.34 -2.77 25.98
CA GLY A 319 -19.35 -1.71 25.90
C GLY A 319 -20.79 -2.23 25.97
N ALA A 320 -21.09 -3.30 25.24
CA ALA A 320 -22.38 -3.98 25.30
C ALA A 320 -22.70 -4.48 26.72
N LEU A 321 -21.72 -5.10 27.39
CA LEU A 321 -21.87 -5.56 28.78
C LEU A 321 -22.06 -4.40 29.75
N ALA A 322 -21.36 -3.27 29.55
CA ALA A 322 -21.54 -2.07 30.38
C ALA A 322 -22.96 -1.47 30.25
N PHE A 323 -23.54 -1.48 29.04
CA PHE A 323 -24.97 -1.13 28.87
C PHE A 323 -25.88 -2.07 29.65
N ALA A 324 -25.68 -3.39 29.55
CA ALA A 324 -26.47 -4.38 30.27
C ALA A 324 -26.34 -4.24 31.80
N ALA A 325 -25.16 -3.85 32.28
CA ALA A 325 -24.87 -3.63 33.70
C ALA A 325 -25.39 -2.28 34.24
N GLY A 326 -26.17 -1.52 33.46
CA GLY A 326 -26.74 -0.24 33.88
C GLY A 326 -25.73 0.92 33.89
N GLN A 327 -24.61 0.82 33.16
CA GLN A 327 -23.60 1.87 33.01
C GLN A 327 -23.58 2.42 31.58
N PRO A 328 -24.62 3.15 31.14
CA PRO A 328 -24.78 3.55 29.74
C PRO A 328 -23.71 4.50 29.23
N TRP A 329 -23.18 5.39 30.08
CA TRP A 329 -22.11 6.31 29.69
C TRP A 329 -20.83 5.55 29.31
N LEU A 330 -20.46 4.54 30.11
CA LEU A 330 -19.30 3.70 29.86
C LEU A 330 -19.52 2.81 28.64
N GLY A 331 -20.72 2.23 28.50
CA GLY A 331 -21.12 1.46 27.32
C GLY A 331 -20.97 2.25 26.03
N GLY A 332 -21.42 3.51 26.04
CA GLY A 332 -21.30 4.42 24.91
C GLY A 332 -19.86 4.74 24.55
N LEU A 333 -19.03 5.11 25.53
CA LEU A 333 -17.61 5.42 25.31
C LEU A 333 -16.83 4.21 24.79
N LEU A 334 -17.08 3.02 25.34
CA LEU A 334 -16.43 1.78 24.91
C LEU A 334 -16.86 1.39 23.48
N CYS A 335 -18.13 1.55 23.12
CA CYS A 335 -18.56 1.34 21.74
C CYS A 335 -17.84 2.33 20.79
N GLN A 336 -17.79 3.61 21.11
CA GLN A 336 -17.07 4.59 20.28
C GLN A 336 -15.58 4.26 20.17
N ALA A 337 -14.93 3.83 21.26
CA ALA A 337 -13.55 3.37 21.24
C ALA A 337 -13.37 2.13 20.36
N GLY A 338 -14.30 1.16 20.45
CA GLY A 338 -14.37 0.01 19.56
C GLY A 338 -14.47 0.41 18.09
N SER A 339 -15.30 1.41 17.76
CA SER A 339 -15.42 1.95 16.40
C SER A 339 -14.16 2.66 15.88
N VAL A 340 -13.34 3.24 16.78
CA VAL A 340 -12.03 3.79 16.41
C VAL A 340 -11.02 2.65 16.15
N LEU A 341 -11.02 1.63 17.00
CA LEU A 341 -10.16 0.44 16.87
C LEU A 341 -10.48 -0.38 15.62
N ASP A 342 -11.76 -0.47 15.26
CA ASP A 342 -12.27 -1.07 14.01
C ASP A 342 -11.62 -0.45 12.77
N GLY A 343 -11.36 0.86 12.79
CA GLY A 343 -10.63 1.53 11.72
C GLY A 343 -9.15 1.14 11.63
N CYS A 344 -8.57 0.62 12.72
CA CYS A 344 -7.14 0.35 12.85
C CYS A 344 -6.73 -0.96 12.16
N ASP A 345 -7.59 -1.97 12.08
CA ASP A 345 -7.20 -3.27 11.54
C ASP A 345 -6.82 -3.20 10.04
N GLY A 346 -7.61 -2.48 9.24
CA GLY A 346 -7.36 -2.23 7.84
C GLY A 346 -6.18 -1.30 7.63
N GLU A 347 -5.99 -0.31 8.53
CA GLU A 347 -4.82 0.57 8.51
C GLU A 347 -3.55 -0.24 8.78
N VAL A 348 -3.53 -1.07 9.83
CA VAL A 348 -2.44 -1.99 10.16
C VAL A 348 -2.20 -2.98 9.01
N ALA A 349 -3.24 -3.54 8.41
CA ALA A 349 -3.13 -4.43 7.25
C ALA A 349 -2.46 -3.76 6.06
N ARG A 350 -2.78 -2.49 5.77
CA ARG A 350 -2.14 -1.72 4.70
C ARG A 350 -0.72 -1.31 5.06
N LEU A 351 -0.49 -0.82 6.28
CA LEU A 351 0.83 -0.46 6.79
C LEU A 351 1.80 -1.63 6.71
N ARG A 352 1.35 -2.84 7.08
CA ARG A 352 2.18 -4.04 7.09
C ARG A 352 2.17 -4.80 5.76
N LEU A 353 1.34 -4.44 4.78
CA LEU A 353 1.11 -5.22 3.56
C LEU A 353 0.61 -6.66 3.85
N GLU A 354 -0.27 -6.79 4.85
CA GLU A 354 -0.87 -8.06 5.33
C GLU A 354 -2.37 -8.17 5.00
N ALA A 355 -2.88 -7.30 4.13
CA ALA A 355 -4.28 -7.35 3.70
C ALA A 355 -4.59 -8.69 3.00
N GLN A 356 -5.52 -9.46 3.57
CA GLN A 356 -5.91 -10.78 3.08
C GLN A 356 -7.44 -10.96 3.11
N PRO A 357 -8.03 -11.73 2.18
CA PRO A 357 -9.48 -11.99 2.17
C PRO A 357 -10.00 -12.63 3.46
N ARG A 358 -9.21 -13.52 4.08
CA ARG A 358 -9.57 -14.18 5.34
C ARG A 358 -9.72 -13.19 6.50
N GLY A 359 -8.85 -12.17 6.57
CA GLY A 359 -8.94 -11.11 7.58
C GLY A 359 -10.18 -10.24 7.38
N ALA A 360 -10.45 -9.81 6.15
CA ALA A 360 -11.65 -9.03 5.82
C ALA A 360 -12.96 -9.80 6.11
N PHE A 361 -12.95 -11.13 5.92
CA PHE A 361 -14.07 -11.99 6.31
C PHE A 361 -14.26 -12.02 7.83
N LEU A 362 -13.18 -12.23 8.59
CA LEU A 362 -13.23 -12.25 10.06
C LEU A 362 -13.77 -10.93 10.62
N ASP A 363 -13.25 -9.80 10.14
CA ASP A 363 -13.70 -8.44 10.48
C ASP A 363 -15.21 -8.28 10.25
N THR A 364 -15.68 -8.57 9.03
CA THR A 364 -17.10 -8.47 8.67
C THR A 364 -18.02 -9.35 9.54
N VAL A 365 -17.56 -10.53 9.97
CA VAL A 365 -18.35 -11.42 10.83
C VAL A 365 -18.39 -10.91 12.28
N LEU A 366 -17.23 -10.57 12.86
CA LEU A 366 -17.15 -10.06 14.22
C LEU A 366 -17.91 -8.73 14.36
N ASP A 367 -17.93 -7.92 13.31
CA ASP A 367 -18.76 -6.73 13.21
C ASP A 367 -20.23 -6.98 13.51
N ARG A 368 -20.80 -8.05 12.92
CA ARG A 368 -22.21 -8.41 13.08
C ARG A 368 -22.51 -8.94 14.48
N TYR A 369 -21.60 -9.73 15.03
CA TYR A 369 -21.73 -10.17 16.43
C TYR A 369 -21.62 -9.00 17.40
N ALA A 370 -20.73 -8.05 17.14
CA ALA A 370 -20.59 -6.83 17.93
C ALA A 370 -21.85 -5.96 17.87
N ASP A 371 -22.37 -5.72 16.65
CA ASP A 371 -23.64 -5.00 16.43
C ASP A 371 -24.78 -5.64 17.25
N ALA A 372 -24.91 -6.97 17.19
CA ALA A 372 -25.94 -7.72 17.91
C ALA A 372 -25.79 -7.64 19.43
N ALA A 373 -24.56 -7.77 19.93
CA ALA A 373 -24.27 -7.65 21.36
C ALA A 373 -24.63 -6.25 21.89
N VAL A 374 -24.28 -5.19 21.15
CA VAL A 374 -24.61 -3.81 21.53
C VAL A 374 -26.13 -3.59 21.58
N VAL A 375 -26.88 -4.09 20.60
CA VAL A 375 -28.36 -4.02 20.62
C VAL A 375 -28.93 -4.76 21.83
N ALA A 376 -28.43 -5.96 22.14
CA ALA A 376 -28.86 -6.73 23.32
C ALA A 376 -28.50 -6.02 24.64
N GLY A 377 -27.32 -5.40 24.71
CA GLY A 377 -26.87 -4.62 25.86
C GLY A 377 -27.74 -3.39 26.10
N LEU A 378 -28.02 -2.62 25.05
CA LEU A 378 -28.93 -1.46 25.11
C LEU A 378 -30.35 -1.87 25.50
N ALA A 379 -30.87 -2.98 24.95
CA ALA A 379 -32.20 -3.48 25.29
C ALA A 379 -32.29 -3.90 26.77
N THR A 380 -31.33 -4.69 27.24
CA THR A 380 -31.24 -5.08 28.65
C THR A 380 -31.15 -3.86 29.57
N GLY A 381 -30.27 -2.92 29.26
CA GLY A 381 -30.11 -1.68 30.02
C GLY A 381 -31.37 -0.81 30.03
N ALA A 382 -32.09 -0.73 28.90
CA ALA A 382 -33.36 -0.01 28.81
C ALA A 382 -34.45 -0.64 29.67
N LEU A 383 -34.58 -1.98 29.65
CA LEU A 383 -35.53 -2.70 30.49
C LEU A 383 -35.20 -2.54 31.98
N ALA A 384 -33.93 -2.62 32.36
CA ALA A 384 -33.47 -2.38 33.72
C ALA A 384 -33.77 -0.94 34.20
N ALA A 385 -33.79 0.03 33.28
CA ALA A 385 -34.17 1.41 33.53
C ALA A 385 -35.70 1.66 33.49
N GLY A 386 -36.53 0.61 33.37
CA GLY A 386 -37.99 0.70 33.42
C GLY A 386 -38.69 0.91 32.06
N ALA A 387 -37.99 0.75 30.94
CA ALA A 387 -38.62 0.83 29.62
C ALA A 387 -39.63 -0.32 29.40
N GLY A 388 -40.73 -0.03 28.68
CA GLY A 388 -41.74 -1.03 28.37
C GLY A 388 -41.21 -2.14 27.44
N TRP A 389 -41.41 -3.40 27.84
CA TRP A 389 -40.94 -4.59 27.10
C TRP A 389 -41.29 -4.58 25.62
N GLY A 390 -42.55 -4.31 25.28
CA GLY A 390 -43.02 -4.33 23.89
C GLY A 390 -42.30 -3.33 22.99
N VAL A 391 -42.09 -2.10 23.49
CA VAL A 391 -41.39 -1.05 22.74
C VAL A 391 -39.90 -1.41 22.59
N THR A 392 -39.25 -1.86 23.67
CA THR A 392 -37.85 -2.26 23.62
C THR A 392 -37.63 -3.41 22.64
N LEU A 393 -38.48 -4.43 22.66
CA LEU A 393 -38.41 -5.57 21.74
C LEU A 393 -38.61 -5.13 20.29
N ALA A 394 -39.62 -4.31 20.00
CA ALA A 394 -39.88 -3.81 18.66
C ALA A 394 -38.68 -3.01 18.11
N LEU A 395 -38.09 -2.13 18.94
CA LEU A 395 -36.92 -1.35 18.56
C LEU A 395 -35.67 -2.22 18.36
N ALA A 396 -35.44 -3.23 19.22
CA ALA A 396 -34.33 -4.15 19.07
C ALA A 396 -34.45 -4.98 17.78
N LEU A 397 -35.64 -5.51 17.48
CA LEU A 397 -35.90 -6.24 16.23
C LEU A 397 -35.71 -5.33 15.01
N ALA A 398 -36.21 -4.09 15.07
CA ALA A 398 -36.01 -3.12 14.01
C ALA A 398 -34.51 -2.79 13.83
N ALA A 399 -33.75 -2.56 14.90
CA ALA A 399 -32.30 -2.35 14.82
C ALA A 399 -31.60 -3.54 14.16
N MET A 400 -31.92 -4.77 14.60
CA MET A 400 -31.34 -6.01 14.06
C MET A 400 -31.69 -6.26 12.59
N ALA A 401 -32.87 -5.83 12.12
CA ALA A 401 -33.25 -5.92 10.71
C ALA A 401 -32.59 -4.81 9.87
N GLY A 402 -32.59 -3.57 10.36
CA GLY A 402 -32.15 -2.40 9.62
C GLY A 402 -30.64 -2.36 9.37
N MET A 403 -29.81 -2.74 10.34
CA MET A 403 -28.36 -2.71 10.21
C MET A 403 -27.82 -3.58 9.05
N PRO A 404 -28.14 -4.89 8.97
CA PRO A 404 -27.70 -5.72 7.86
C PRO A 404 -28.34 -5.31 6.54
N LEU A 405 -29.60 -4.84 6.53
CA LEU A 405 -30.25 -4.37 5.30
C LEU A 405 -29.55 -3.14 4.72
N SER A 406 -29.14 -2.19 5.57
CA SER A 406 -28.37 -1.01 5.14
C SER A 406 -27.00 -1.39 4.55
N ALA A 407 -26.32 -2.38 5.13
CA ALA A 407 -25.08 -2.92 4.60
C ALA A 407 -25.28 -3.66 3.27
N LEU A 408 -26.30 -4.52 3.18
CA LEU A 408 -26.67 -5.22 1.95
C LEU A 408 -26.96 -4.24 0.81
N MET A 409 -27.70 -3.16 1.09
CA MET A 409 -28.04 -2.17 0.07
C MET A 409 -26.80 -1.45 -0.47
N LYS A 410 -25.83 -1.17 0.41
CA LYS A 410 -24.51 -0.65 0.02
C LYS A 410 -23.79 -1.63 -0.91
N ASP A 411 -23.76 -2.91 -0.56
CA ASP A 411 -23.10 -3.94 -1.37
C ASP A 411 -23.78 -4.11 -2.74
N ARG A 412 -25.11 -4.08 -2.79
CA ARG A 412 -25.87 -4.13 -4.05
C ARG A 412 -25.62 -2.91 -4.93
N LEU A 413 -25.61 -1.70 -4.36
CA LEU A 413 -25.28 -0.49 -5.11
C LEU A 413 -23.85 -0.52 -5.68
N GLN A 414 -22.91 -1.16 -4.97
CA GLN A 414 -21.54 -1.32 -5.47
C GLN A 414 -21.51 -2.18 -6.74
N LEU A 415 -22.33 -3.23 -6.82
CA LEU A 415 -22.44 -4.11 -8.00
C LEU A 415 -23.05 -3.43 -9.22
N LEU A 416 -23.90 -2.43 -9.03
CA LEU A 416 -24.54 -1.70 -10.14
C LEU A 416 -23.57 -0.77 -10.89
N ARG A 417 -22.34 -0.60 -10.40
CA ARG A 417 -21.40 0.34 -10.98
C ARG A 417 -20.71 -0.24 -12.21
N PRO A 418 -20.57 0.56 -13.28
CA PRO A 418 -19.67 0.20 -14.34
C PRO A 418 -18.27 0.05 -13.74
N ALA A 419 -17.64 -1.06 -14.10
CA ALA A 419 -16.27 -1.33 -13.77
C ALA A 419 -15.43 -0.19 -14.35
N THR A 420 -14.76 0.61 -13.49
CA THR A 420 -14.08 1.82 -13.93
C THR A 420 -12.88 1.48 -14.80
N GLY A 421 -13.09 1.37 -16.12
CA GLY A 421 -12.09 1.61 -17.14
C GLY A 421 -12.12 3.10 -17.50
N GLN A 422 -11.34 3.92 -16.80
CA GLN A 422 -10.94 5.20 -17.40
C GLN A 422 -10.03 4.85 -18.59
N GLY A 423 -10.68 4.78 -19.75
CA GLY A 423 -10.19 4.20 -21.00
C GLY A 423 -11.30 4.02 -22.05
N ALA A 424 -12.57 4.25 -21.69
CA ALA A 424 -13.67 4.27 -22.66
C ALA A 424 -13.65 5.48 -23.62
N GLY A 425 -12.77 6.46 -23.42
CA GLY A 425 -12.62 7.62 -24.33
C GLY A 425 -11.54 7.48 -25.41
N ALA A 426 -10.80 6.37 -25.46
CA ALA A 426 -9.70 6.18 -26.43
C ALA A 426 -9.80 4.88 -27.25
N ALA A 427 -10.73 3.98 -26.92
CA ALA A 427 -10.85 2.67 -27.55
C ALA A 427 -11.83 2.62 -28.75
N GLU A 428 -12.50 3.72 -29.08
CA GLU A 428 -13.42 3.80 -30.23
C GLU A 428 -12.71 4.06 -31.58
N ALA A 429 -11.38 4.22 -31.59
CA ALA A 429 -10.60 4.54 -32.80
C ALA A 429 -9.85 3.35 -33.44
N ALA A 430 -9.97 2.11 -32.95
CA ALA A 430 -9.25 0.97 -33.52
C ALA A 430 -10.15 -0.26 -33.67
N GLY A 431 -10.80 -0.37 -34.83
CA GLY A 431 -11.57 -1.54 -35.24
C GLY A 431 -10.66 -2.75 -35.48
N GLY A 432 -10.86 -3.82 -34.70
CA GLY A 432 -10.22 -5.12 -34.92
C GLY A 432 -10.94 -6.22 -34.12
N PRO A 433 -11.13 -7.43 -34.68
CA PRO A 433 -11.98 -8.46 -34.08
C PRO A 433 -11.32 -9.09 -32.85
N ARG A 434 -12.10 -9.26 -31.78
CA ARG A 434 -11.68 -9.87 -30.51
C ARG A 434 -11.74 -11.40 -30.60
N THR A 435 -10.60 -12.07 -30.56
CA THR A 435 -10.49 -13.51 -30.27
C THR A 435 -9.40 -13.74 -29.22
N GLY A 436 -9.76 -14.26 -28.03
CA GLY A 436 -8.80 -14.67 -27.00
C GLY A 436 -9.38 -14.79 -25.58
N GLN A 437 -9.13 -15.95 -24.96
CA GLN A 437 -9.62 -16.52 -23.68
C GLN A 437 -9.66 -15.63 -22.40
N PRO A 438 -10.45 -16.01 -21.38
CA PRO A 438 -10.69 -15.23 -20.17
C PRO A 438 -9.55 -15.41 -19.15
N GLY A 439 -8.55 -14.53 -19.19
CA GLY A 439 -7.67 -14.28 -18.05
C GLY A 439 -8.33 -13.26 -17.12
N ASP A 440 -8.45 -13.59 -15.83
CA ASP A 440 -8.96 -12.76 -14.71
C ASP A 440 -8.86 -11.24 -14.97
N GLY A 441 -9.91 -10.73 -15.60
CA GLY A 441 -10.10 -9.33 -15.95
C GLY A 441 -11.26 -8.75 -15.16
N SER A 442 -11.37 -9.05 -13.86
CA SER A 442 -12.33 -8.36 -13.02
C SER A 442 -11.92 -6.89 -12.92
N PRO A 443 -12.64 -5.94 -13.56
CA PRO A 443 -12.26 -4.55 -13.44
C PRO A 443 -12.74 -4.15 -12.05
N ARG A 444 -11.79 -4.02 -11.11
CA ARG A 444 -12.11 -3.77 -9.70
C ARG A 444 -12.96 -2.51 -9.59
N THR A 445 -14.25 -2.70 -9.31
CA THR A 445 -15.14 -1.60 -8.96
C THR A 445 -14.61 -0.95 -7.70
N ARG A 446 -14.35 0.36 -7.73
CA ARG A 446 -13.98 1.13 -6.53
C ARG A 446 -15.00 0.86 -5.41
N ARG A 447 -14.51 0.67 -4.18
CA ARG A 447 -15.34 0.49 -2.98
C ARG A 447 -16.39 1.60 -2.86
N PHE A 448 -17.60 1.24 -2.43
CA PHE A 448 -18.67 2.20 -2.17
C PHE A 448 -18.23 3.23 -1.11
N ASP A 449 -18.32 4.51 -1.46
CA ASP A 449 -17.98 5.68 -0.65
C ASP A 449 -19.25 6.50 -0.36
N PRO A 450 -19.80 6.40 0.87
CA PRO A 450 -21.03 7.09 1.24
C PRO A 450 -21.03 8.57 0.89
N MET A 451 -19.91 9.27 1.14
CA MET A 451 -19.83 10.72 0.90
C MET A 451 -19.82 11.10 -0.58
N ARG A 452 -19.43 10.17 -1.46
CA ARG A 452 -19.41 10.41 -2.91
C ARG A 452 -20.69 9.89 -3.56
N ASP A 453 -21.15 8.74 -3.10
CA ASP A 453 -22.04 7.89 -3.86
C ASP A 453 -23.46 7.82 -3.30
N ASP A 454 -23.66 8.08 -2.01
CA ASP A 454 -25.01 8.28 -1.49
C ASP A 454 -25.59 9.58 -2.08
N PRO A 455 -26.92 9.67 -2.28
CA PRO A 455 -27.58 10.90 -2.70
C PRO A 455 -27.31 12.02 -1.68
N PRO A 456 -27.25 13.31 -2.09
CA PRO A 456 -26.77 14.41 -1.25
C PRO A 456 -27.35 14.47 0.16
N TRP A 457 -28.66 14.22 0.31
CA TRP A 457 -29.37 14.25 1.59
C TRP A 457 -29.00 13.08 2.51
N LEU A 458 -28.53 11.95 1.96
CA LEU A 458 -28.22 10.74 2.71
C LEU A 458 -26.75 10.69 3.19
N ARG A 459 -25.85 11.42 2.51
CA ARG A 459 -24.40 11.48 2.82
C ARG A 459 -24.08 11.84 4.27
N TRP A 460 -24.91 12.69 4.85
CA TRP A 460 -24.70 13.27 6.18
C TRP A 460 -25.43 12.53 7.29
N ILE A 461 -26.26 11.54 6.95
CA ILE A 461 -26.91 10.69 7.95
C ILE A 461 -25.86 9.73 8.51
N PRO A 462 -25.52 9.80 9.81
CA PRO A 462 -24.46 9.00 10.41
C PRO A 462 -24.97 7.58 10.71
N GLY A 463 -25.42 6.86 9.68
CA GLY A 463 -26.00 5.53 9.85
C GLY A 463 -25.15 4.38 9.33
N ASN A 464 -23.97 4.66 8.78
CA ASN A 464 -22.93 3.65 8.65
C ASN A 464 -22.46 3.22 10.07
N ARG A 465 -21.75 2.10 10.16
CA ARG A 465 -21.32 1.50 11.44
C ARG A 465 -20.67 2.53 12.37
N ASP A 466 -19.71 3.30 11.86
CA ASP A 466 -19.03 4.39 12.57
C ASP A 466 -20.00 5.46 13.11
N GLY A 467 -20.95 5.89 12.29
CA GLY A 467 -21.94 6.87 12.70
C GLY A 467 -22.93 6.35 13.75
N ARG A 468 -23.36 5.08 13.62
CA ARG A 468 -24.28 4.46 14.59
C ARG A 468 -23.63 4.36 15.96
N TYR A 469 -22.37 3.97 16.02
CA TYR A 469 -21.64 3.83 17.28
C TYR A 469 -21.41 5.18 17.95
N PHE A 470 -21.21 6.23 17.16
CA PHE A 470 -21.18 7.60 17.68
C PHE A 470 -22.52 8.04 18.25
N LEU A 471 -23.64 7.75 17.56
CA LEU A 471 -24.98 8.04 18.08
C LEU A 471 -25.30 7.23 19.35
N ILE A 472 -24.90 5.96 19.40
CA ILE A 472 -24.99 5.10 20.60
C ILE A 472 -24.18 5.70 21.75
N CYS A 473 -22.99 6.24 21.46
CA CYS A 473 -22.18 6.93 22.45
C CYS A 473 -22.90 8.15 23.03
N LEU A 474 -23.47 9.01 22.17
CA LEU A 474 -24.26 10.17 22.62
C LEU A 474 -25.47 9.75 23.48
N ALA A 475 -26.20 8.71 23.08
CA ALA A 475 -27.31 8.19 23.86
C ALA A 475 -26.86 7.60 25.20
N GLY A 476 -25.69 6.94 25.23
CA GLY A 476 -25.07 6.42 26.43
C GLY A 476 -24.69 7.54 27.41
N LEU A 477 -24.06 8.61 26.92
CA LEU A 477 -23.71 9.80 27.72
C LEU A 477 -24.94 10.51 28.27
N ALA A 478 -26.05 10.51 27.53
CA ALA A 478 -27.35 11.02 27.98
C ALA A 478 -28.11 10.06 28.91
N ALA A 479 -27.51 8.91 29.27
CA ALA A 479 -28.12 7.85 30.06
C ALA A 479 -29.49 7.37 29.49
N ALA A 480 -29.63 7.39 28.16
CA ALA A 480 -30.89 7.12 27.45
C ALA A 480 -30.75 5.89 26.52
N PRO A 481 -30.59 4.67 27.05
CA PRO A 481 -30.36 3.46 26.24
C PRO A 481 -31.51 3.14 25.27
N LEU A 482 -32.76 3.41 25.67
CA LEU A 482 -33.94 3.22 24.81
C LEU A 482 -33.90 4.18 23.60
N ALA A 483 -33.49 5.43 23.81
CA ALA A 483 -33.31 6.39 22.73
C ALA A 483 -32.18 5.94 21.79
N GLY A 484 -31.10 5.35 22.34
CA GLY A 484 -30.05 4.72 21.55
C GLY A 484 -30.58 3.66 20.60
N LEU A 485 -31.43 2.73 21.09
CA LEU A 485 -32.10 1.73 20.25
C LEU A 485 -32.98 2.36 19.17
N ALA A 486 -33.81 3.35 19.54
CA ALA A 486 -34.71 4.02 18.62
C ALA A 486 -33.95 4.70 17.47
N VAL A 487 -32.89 5.44 17.82
CA VAL A 487 -32.04 6.14 16.86
C VAL A 487 -31.37 5.16 15.91
N VAL A 488 -30.80 4.08 16.43
CA VAL A 488 -30.17 3.03 15.63
C VAL A 488 -31.15 2.36 14.67
N ALA A 489 -32.34 2.00 15.16
CA ALA A 489 -33.39 1.39 14.35
C ALA A 489 -33.84 2.32 13.22
N LEU A 490 -34.13 3.58 13.54
CA LEU A 490 -34.59 4.58 12.58
C LEU A 490 -33.54 4.86 11.51
N VAL A 491 -32.33 5.22 11.93
CA VAL A 491 -31.25 5.65 11.03
C VAL A 491 -30.84 4.52 10.07
N SER A 492 -30.81 3.27 10.55
CA SER A 492 -30.46 2.12 9.72
C SER A 492 -31.50 1.88 8.62
N HIS A 493 -32.79 2.02 8.93
CA HIS A 493 -33.86 1.88 7.94
C HIS A 493 -33.93 3.05 6.96
N VAL A 494 -33.73 4.29 7.42
CA VAL A 494 -33.66 5.46 6.54
C VAL A 494 -32.58 5.28 5.49
N LEU A 495 -31.40 4.78 5.87
CA LEU A 495 -30.33 4.46 4.91
C LEU A 495 -30.71 3.32 3.97
N ALA A 496 -31.27 2.23 4.49
CA ALA A 496 -31.66 1.09 3.67
C ALA A 496 -32.67 1.50 2.59
N VAL A 497 -33.73 2.22 2.97
CA VAL A 497 -34.76 2.71 2.07
C VAL A 497 -34.21 3.77 1.12
N GLY A 498 -33.42 4.73 1.61
CA GLY A 498 -32.83 5.77 0.78
C GLY A 498 -31.94 5.20 -0.33
N ARG A 499 -31.09 4.22 0.00
CA ARG A 499 -30.23 3.51 -0.96
C ARG A 499 -31.03 2.65 -1.93
N LEU A 500 -32.10 1.99 -1.46
CA LEU A 500 -33.00 1.22 -2.32
C LEU A 500 -33.64 2.11 -3.38
N LEU A 501 -34.25 3.22 -2.97
CA LEU A 501 -34.90 4.18 -3.88
C LEU A 501 -33.90 4.76 -4.88
N HIS A 502 -32.69 5.08 -4.43
CA HIS A 502 -31.63 5.57 -5.30
C HIS A 502 -31.21 4.52 -6.35
N GLY A 503 -30.95 3.28 -5.92
CA GLY A 503 -30.59 2.18 -6.82
C GLY A 503 -31.70 1.83 -7.80
N TRP A 504 -32.96 1.83 -7.35
CA TRP A 504 -34.13 1.58 -8.19
C TRP A 504 -34.26 2.60 -9.32
N ARG A 505 -34.15 3.90 -8.99
CA ARG A 505 -34.17 4.97 -10.01
C ARG A 505 -33.02 4.84 -11.01
N ALA A 506 -31.82 4.51 -10.53
CA ALA A 506 -30.66 4.32 -11.39
C ALA A 506 -30.81 3.14 -12.36
N LEU A 507 -31.54 2.09 -11.96
CA LEU A 507 -31.84 0.94 -12.83
C LEU A 507 -32.92 1.26 -13.85
N ALA A 508 -33.98 1.98 -13.46
CA ALA A 508 -35.04 2.40 -14.37
C ALA A 508 -34.49 3.22 -15.54
N LEU A 509 -33.61 4.19 -15.27
CA LEU A 509 -32.96 5.04 -16.28
C LEU A 509 -32.00 4.29 -17.23
N ARG A 510 -31.65 3.03 -16.97
CA ARG A 510 -30.83 2.21 -17.86
C ARG A 510 -31.65 1.32 -18.80
N GLN A 511 -32.94 1.21 -18.55
CA GLN A 511 -33.86 0.41 -19.37
C GLN A 511 -34.57 1.25 -20.44
N GLU A 512 -34.56 2.57 -20.28
CA GLU A 512 -34.88 3.59 -21.30
C GLU A 512 -33.64 3.90 -22.15
#